data_AF-A0A258GC31-F1
#
_entry.id   AF-A0A258GC31-F1
#
_cell.length_a   1.000
_cell.length_b   1.000
_cell.length_c   1.000
_cell.angle_alpha   90.00
_cell.angle_beta   90.00
_cell.angle_gamma   90.00
#
_symmetry.space_group_name_H-M   'P 1'
#
loop_
_entity.id
_entity.type
_entity.pdbx_description
1 polymer ?
#
loop_
_entity_poly.entity_id
_entity_poly.type
_entity_poly.pdbx_seq_one_letter_code
_entity_poly.pdbx_strand_id
1 'polypeptide(L)'
;MRGRGTLRLALCLALIPALGIKALSATEIGNAENGSAVWADCSGCHEIGPGAENATGPKLNGVFGRRAASLPDFNYSKSLTRAGRDGVVWTLETLDAYIANPRTFASGTRMSYPGLGDADKRADLLAFLRDFSDRPRDIPEAAPTARRDVPELAPEILALKGDPEFGEYLAAECQTCHRADGTDEGIPSITHWPAENFVLAMHAYRQKLRPHPVMQMMAGRLTEEEIAALAAYFETIAD
;
A
#
# COMPACT_ATOMS: atom_id res chain seq x y z
N MET A 1 -57.23 -38.91 38.13
CA MET A 1 -56.02 -38.27 38.68
C MET A 1 -54.83 -38.60 37.78
N ARG A 2 -54.45 -37.73 36.85
CA ARG A 2 -53.21 -37.85 36.05
C ARG A 2 -52.70 -36.43 35.79
N GLY A 3 -51.47 -36.17 36.24
CA GLY A 3 -50.89 -34.84 36.41
C GLY A 3 -50.49 -34.16 35.09
N ARG A 4 -50.63 -32.83 35.08
CA ARG A 4 -50.14 -31.93 34.03
C ARG A 4 -48.67 -31.63 34.31
N GLY A 5 -47.77 -32.17 33.49
CA GLY A 5 -46.36 -31.79 33.49
C GLY A 5 -46.16 -30.47 32.75
N THR A 6 -45.72 -29.43 33.46
CA THR A 6 -45.33 -28.14 32.88
C THR A 6 -43.92 -28.27 32.29
N LEU A 7 -43.81 -28.21 30.95
CA LEU A 7 -42.53 -28.16 30.24
C LEU A 7 -41.95 -26.75 30.38
N ARG A 8 -40.87 -26.60 31.17
CA ARG A 8 -40.11 -25.35 31.27
C ARG A 8 -39.17 -25.25 30.06
N LEU A 9 -39.48 -24.34 29.14
CA LEU A 9 -38.61 -23.99 28.03
C LEU A 9 -37.43 -23.16 28.57
N ALA A 10 -36.26 -23.77 28.69
CA ALA A 10 -35.03 -23.07 29.06
C ALA A 10 -34.48 -22.35 27.82
N LEU A 11 -34.60 -21.02 27.78
CA LEU A 11 -34.02 -20.17 26.75
C LEU A 11 -32.52 -20.01 27.04
N CYS A 12 -31.68 -20.86 26.44
CA CYS A 12 -30.24 -20.68 26.44
C CYS A 12 -29.87 -19.49 25.53
N LEU A 13 -29.66 -18.32 26.14
CA LEU A 13 -29.09 -17.16 25.48
C LEU A 13 -27.60 -17.45 25.19
N ALA A 14 -27.31 -17.96 24.00
CA ALA A 14 -25.92 -18.14 23.56
C ALA A 14 -25.31 -16.76 23.29
N LEU A 15 -24.42 -16.34 24.19
CA LEU A 15 -23.65 -15.12 24.06
C LEU A 15 -22.61 -15.34 22.95
N ILE A 16 -22.90 -14.90 21.72
CA ILE A 16 -21.93 -14.93 20.62
C ILE A 16 -20.94 -13.80 20.90
N PRO A 17 -19.64 -14.09 21.11
CA PRO A 17 -18.66 -13.03 21.27
C PRO A 17 -18.53 -12.31 19.93
N ALA A 18 -18.83 -11.01 19.92
CA ALA A 18 -18.55 -10.16 18.78
C ALA A 18 -17.02 -10.05 18.66
N LEU A 19 -16.42 -10.87 17.79
CA LEU A 19 -15.07 -10.64 17.32
C LEU A 19 -15.08 -9.27 16.61
N GLY A 20 -14.51 -8.28 17.29
CA GLY A 20 -14.29 -6.95 16.74
C GLY A 20 -13.36 -7.08 15.54
N ILE A 21 -13.93 -6.96 14.35
CA ILE A 21 -13.23 -6.56 13.13
C ILE A 21 -12.48 -5.26 13.41
N LYS A 22 -11.17 -5.36 13.67
CA LYS A 22 -10.30 -4.19 13.60
C LYS A 22 -10.33 -3.74 12.14
N ALA A 23 -10.94 -2.59 11.89
CA ALA A 23 -10.84 -1.94 10.59
C ALA A 23 -9.35 -1.71 10.30
N LEU A 24 -8.85 -2.30 9.23
CA LEU A 24 -7.54 -1.93 8.68
C LEU A 24 -7.58 -0.43 8.42
N SER A 25 -6.74 0.34 9.11
CA SER A 25 -6.52 1.74 8.78
C SER A 25 -5.98 1.81 7.36
N ALA A 26 -6.82 2.23 6.43
CA ALA A 26 -6.40 2.52 5.07
C ALA A 26 -5.80 3.93 5.05
N THR A 27 -4.50 4.01 4.78
CA THR A 27 -3.84 5.29 4.54
C THR A 27 -4.32 5.85 3.19
N GLU A 28 -4.94 7.03 3.21
CA GLU A 28 -5.34 7.75 1.99
C GLU A 28 -4.10 7.97 1.11
N ILE A 29 -4.27 7.86 -0.22
CA ILE A 29 -3.16 7.94 -1.19
C ILE A 29 -2.42 9.29 -1.07
N GLY A 30 -3.18 10.36 -0.85
CA GLY A 30 -2.75 11.75 -0.76
C GLY A 30 -3.97 12.65 -0.57
N ASN A 31 -3.75 13.97 -0.63
CA ASN A 31 -4.81 14.97 -0.52
C ASN A 31 -5.28 15.43 -1.91
N ALA A 32 -6.54 15.14 -2.25
CA ALA A 32 -7.13 15.49 -3.54
C ALA A 32 -7.26 17.01 -3.77
N GLU A 33 -7.46 17.81 -2.71
CA GLU A 33 -7.51 19.27 -2.80
C GLU A 33 -6.14 19.83 -3.22
N ASN A 34 -5.06 19.34 -2.61
CA ASN A 34 -3.70 19.67 -3.04
C ASN A 34 -3.41 19.19 -4.47
N GLY A 35 -3.89 17.99 -4.80
CA GLY A 35 -3.71 17.38 -6.12
C GLY A 35 -4.33 18.20 -7.25
N SER A 36 -5.43 18.90 -6.97
CA SER A 36 -6.05 19.81 -7.92
C SER A 36 -5.13 20.96 -8.36
N ALA A 37 -4.17 21.37 -7.51
CA ALA A 37 -3.17 22.37 -7.88
C ALA A 37 -2.12 21.77 -8.84
N VAL A 38 -1.73 20.51 -8.62
CA VAL A 38 -0.78 19.78 -9.49
C VAL A 38 -1.40 19.50 -10.86
N TRP A 39 -2.72 19.36 -10.94
CA TRP A 39 -3.45 19.17 -12.20
C TRP A 39 -3.17 20.25 -13.26
N ALA A 40 -2.77 21.46 -12.85
CA ALA A 40 -2.40 22.53 -13.78
C ALA A 40 -1.29 22.11 -14.77
N ASP A 41 -0.39 21.22 -14.37
CA ASP A 41 0.67 20.68 -15.23
C ASP A 41 0.11 19.75 -16.33
N CYS A 42 -1.06 19.17 -16.09
CA CYS A 42 -1.68 18.16 -16.93
C CYS A 42 -2.78 18.74 -17.84
N SER A 43 -3.46 19.79 -17.36
CA SER A 43 -4.66 20.37 -18.00
C SER A 43 -4.39 20.98 -19.38
N GLY A 44 -3.14 21.33 -19.69
CA GLY A 44 -2.76 21.81 -21.02
C GLY A 44 -2.82 20.73 -22.11
N CYS A 45 -2.86 19.45 -21.73
CA CYS A 45 -2.96 18.33 -22.67
C CYS A 45 -4.17 17.43 -22.43
N HIS A 46 -4.61 17.31 -21.19
CA HIS A 46 -5.63 16.36 -20.78
C HIS A 46 -6.87 17.07 -20.25
N GLU A 47 -8.03 16.48 -20.53
CA GLU A 47 -9.30 16.93 -19.98
C GLU A 47 -9.84 15.96 -18.92
N ILE A 48 -10.56 16.53 -17.95
CA ILE A 48 -11.22 15.80 -16.89
C ILE A 48 -12.55 16.46 -16.51
N GLY A 49 -13.52 15.66 -16.06
CA GLY A 49 -14.84 16.12 -15.64
C GLY A 49 -15.95 15.92 -16.69
N PRO A 50 -17.15 16.48 -16.44
CA PRO A 50 -18.29 16.32 -17.33
C PRO A 50 -17.98 16.84 -18.74
N GLY A 51 -18.20 15.99 -19.75
CA GLY A 51 -17.97 16.36 -21.15
C GLY A 51 -16.50 16.30 -21.60
N ALA A 52 -15.58 15.78 -20.80
CA ALA A 52 -14.17 15.67 -21.18
C ALA A 52 -13.96 14.89 -22.49
N GLU A 53 -13.16 15.45 -23.39
CA GLU A 53 -12.82 14.89 -24.69
C GLU A 53 -11.32 14.58 -24.82
N ASN A 54 -10.97 13.84 -25.87
CA ASN A 54 -9.59 13.61 -26.21
C ASN A 54 -9.02 14.86 -26.88
N ALA A 55 -7.88 15.35 -26.41
CA ALA A 55 -7.18 16.51 -26.95
C ALA A 55 -5.74 16.14 -27.35
N THR A 56 -4.75 16.97 -26.99
CA THR A 56 -3.32 16.62 -27.13
C THR A 56 -3.00 15.30 -26.42
N GLY A 57 -3.62 15.07 -25.26
CA GLY A 57 -3.64 13.83 -24.52
C GLY A 57 -5.06 13.24 -24.44
N PRO A 58 -5.19 11.95 -24.09
CA PRO A 58 -6.49 11.32 -23.87
C PRO A 58 -7.21 11.91 -22.65
N LYS A 59 -8.54 11.90 -22.64
CA LYS A 59 -9.31 12.21 -21.42
C LYS A 59 -8.99 11.26 -20.27
N LEU A 60 -9.01 11.80 -19.05
CA LEU A 60 -8.58 11.06 -17.86
C LEU A 60 -9.71 10.62 -16.93
N ASN A 61 -10.98 10.90 -17.27
CA ASN A 61 -12.11 10.29 -16.56
C ASN A 61 -12.02 8.76 -16.63
N GLY A 62 -12.25 8.07 -15.52
CA GLY A 62 -12.18 6.61 -15.46
C GLY A 62 -10.80 6.06 -15.84
N VAL A 63 -9.72 6.78 -15.50
CA VAL A 63 -8.37 6.33 -15.82
C VAL A 63 -7.97 5.13 -14.96
N PHE A 64 -8.36 5.10 -13.69
CA PHE A 64 -8.02 3.98 -12.84
C PHE A 64 -8.75 2.70 -13.24
N GLY A 65 -8.04 1.57 -13.22
CA GLY A 65 -8.54 0.26 -13.67
C GLY A 65 -8.65 0.13 -15.18
N ARG A 66 -8.47 1.21 -15.94
CA ARG A 66 -8.46 1.17 -17.41
C ARG A 66 -7.15 0.57 -17.91
N ARG A 67 -7.23 -0.28 -18.92
CA ARG A 67 -6.03 -0.79 -19.62
C ARG A 67 -5.27 0.37 -20.27
N ALA A 68 -3.94 0.33 -20.25
CA ALA A 68 -3.13 1.33 -20.95
C ALA A 68 -3.46 1.35 -22.45
N ALA A 69 -3.45 2.55 -23.03
CA ALA A 69 -3.70 2.79 -24.46
C ALA A 69 -5.01 2.15 -25.01
N SER A 70 -6.09 2.17 -24.22
CA SER A 70 -7.33 1.45 -24.57
C SER A 70 -8.48 2.33 -25.06
N LEU A 71 -8.36 3.66 -25.09
CA LEU A 71 -9.42 4.49 -25.65
C LEU A 71 -9.44 4.33 -27.19
N PRO A 72 -10.58 3.97 -27.79
CA PRO A 72 -10.66 3.65 -29.22
C PRO A 72 -10.37 4.86 -30.13
N ASP A 73 -10.60 6.07 -29.63
CA ASP A 73 -10.51 7.32 -30.41
C ASP A 73 -9.29 8.19 -30.02
N PHE A 74 -8.21 7.56 -29.54
CA PHE A 74 -6.95 8.27 -29.26
C PHE A 74 -5.75 7.55 -29.86
N ASN A 75 -4.86 8.31 -30.51
CA ASN A 75 -3.69 7.76 -31.17
C ASN A 75 -2.47 7.70 -30.23
N TYR A 76 -2.36 6.60 -29.48
CA TYR A 76 -1.27 6.36 -28.53
C TYR A 76 0.09 6.09 -29.21
N SER A 77 1.18 6.22 -28.45
CA SER A 77 2.51 5.78 -28.92
C SER A 77 2.53 4.26 -29.10
N LYS A 78 3.39 3.77 -30.01
CA LYS A 78 3.59 2.32 -30.21
C LYS A 78 4.00 1.61 -28.92
N SER A 79 4.81 2.27 -28.09
CA SER A 79 5.27 1.74 -26.81
C SER A 79 4.15 1.61 -25.79
N LEU A 80 3.30 2.63 -25.65
CA LEU A 80 2.20 2.59 -24.69
C LEU A 80 1.10 1.61 -25.15
N THR A 81 0.86 1.51 -26.46
CA THR A 81 0.00 0.48 -27.05
C THR A 81 0.52 -0.93 -26.77
N ARG A 82 1.84 -1.14 -26.86
CA ARG A 82 2.46 -2.42 -26.49
C ARG A 82 2.29 -2.71 -25.00
N ALA A 83 2.58 -1.75 -24.13
CA ALA A 83 2.39 -1.91 -22.68
C ALA A 83 0.96 -2.33 -22.34
N GLY A 84 -0.04 -1.71 -22.97
CA GLY A 84 -1.45 -2.11 -22.81
C GLY A 84 -1.74 -3.54 -23.28
N ARG A 85 -1.16 -3.98 -24.41
CA ARG A 85 -1.29 -5.37 -24.90
C ARG A 85 -0.62 -6.38 -23.98
N ASP A 86 0.49 -5.99 -23.35
CA ASP A 86 1.25 -6.80 -22.40
C ASP A 86 0.59 -6.84 -21.00
N GLY A 87 -0.59 -6.22 -20.85
CA GLY A 87 -1.43 -6.32 -19.65
C GLY A 87 -1.30 -5.15 -18.68
N VAL A 88 -0.63 -4.06 -19.05
CA VAL A 88 -0.59 -2.87 -18.18
C VAL A 88 -2.01 -2.31 -18.01
N VAL A 89 -2.44 -2.25 -16.75
CA VAL A 89 -3.66 -1.60 -16.27
C VAL A 89 -3.26 -0.45 -15.39
N TRP A 90 -3.97 0.68 -15.50
CA TRP A 90 -3.74 1.87 -14.67
C TRP A 90 -4.22 1.66 -13.24
N THR A 91 -3.36 1.05 -12.43
CA THR A 91 -3.45 1.01 -10.97
C THR A 91 -2.78 2.23 -10.36
N LEU A 92 -2.83 2.34 -9.03
CA LEU A 92 -2.09 3.37 -8.31
C LEU A 92 -0.59 3.29 -8.60
N GLU A 93 0.00 2.09 -8.55
CA GLU A 93 1.44 1.87 -8.73
C GLU A 93 1.89 2.19 -10.16
N THR A 94 1.11 1.77 -11.16
CA THR A 94 1.48 1.98 -12.57
C THR A 94 1.27 3.42 -13.01
N LEU A 95 0.24 4.11 -12.49
CA LEU A 95 0.08 5.55 -12.71
C LEU A 95 1.18 6.36 -12.01
N ASP A 96 1.52 6.04 -10.75
CA ASP A 96 2.64 6.69 -10.05
C ASP A 96 3.94 6.55 -10.82
N ALA A 97 4.28 5.33 -11.25
CA ALA A 97 5.49 5.06 -12.03
C ALA A 97 5.49 5.81 -13.38
N TYR A 98 4.36 5.84 -14.08
CA TYR A 98 4.25 6.53 -15.36
C TYR A 98 4.36 8.05 -15.22
N ILE A 99 3.71 8.64 -14.21
CA ILE A 99 3.77 10.09 -13.94
C ILE A 99 5.14 10.51 -13.42
N ALA A 100 5.81 9.66 -12.63
CA ALA A 100 7.16 9.92 -12.15
C ALA A 100 8.15 10.08 -13.32
N ASN A 101 8.07 9.21 -14.34
CA ASN A 101 8.90 9.32 -15.53
C ASN A 101 8.27 8.62 -16.75
N PRO A 102 7.51 9.36 -17.60
CA PRO A 102 6.81 8.77 -18.73
C PRO A 102 7.75 8.13 -19.76
N ARG A 103 8.92 8.74 -19.97
CA ARG A 103 9.89 8.31 -21.00
C ARG A 103 10.58 7.01 -20.61
N THR A 104 10.86 6.82 -19.32
CA THR A 104 11.44 5.56 -18.81
C THR A 104 10.40 4.44 -18.78
N PHE A 105 9.16 4.75 -18.38
CA PHE A 105 8.08 3.76 -18.33
C PHE A 105 7.68 3.27 -19.73
N ALA A 106 7.53 4.18 -20.69
CA ALA A 106 7.21 3.85 -22.08
C ALA A 106 8.09 4.64 -23.04
N SER A 107 9.19 4.02 -23.48
CA SER A 107 10.14 4.65 -24.42
C SER A 107 9.45 5.18 -25.68
N GLY A 108 9.72 6.43 -26.06
CA GLY A 108 9.04 7.08 -27.18
C GLY A 108 7.54 7.33 -26.95
N THR A 109 7.09 7.42 -25.69
CA THR A 109 5.74 7.90 -25.38
C THR A 109 5.49 9.29 -25.97
N ARG A 110 4.24 9.54 -26.37
CA ARG A 110 3.79 10.83 -26.88
C ARG A 110 3.55 11.86 -25.78
N MET A 111 3.47 11.41 -24.52
CA MET A 111 3.37 12.29 -23.36
C MET A 111 4.75 12.93 -23.11
N SER A 112 4.92 14.17 -23.58
CA SER A 112 6.19 14.90 -23.49
C SER A 112 6.52 15.43 -22.09
N TYR A 113 5.66 15.18 -21.11
CA TYR A 113 5.82 15.58 -19.72
C TYR A 113 7.19 15.12 -19.16
N PRO A 114 7.97 16.01 -18.51
CA PRO A 114 9.29 15.67 -17.97
C PRO A 114 9.22 14.65 -16.83
N GLY A 115 8.06 14.50 -16.20
CA GLY A 115 7.86 13.67 -15.01
C GLY A 115 7.73 14.53 -13.74
N LEU A 116 7.02 14.00 -12.75
CA LEU A 116 6.85 14.63 -11.44
C LEU A 116 7.69 13.86 -10.42
N GLY A 117 8.90 14.33 -10.10
CA GLY A 117 9.82 13.60 -9.22
C GLY A 117 9.41 13.55 -7.75
N ASP A 118 8.69 14.57 -7.30
CA ASP A 118 8.16 14.70 -5.94
C ASP A 118 7.05 13.66 -5.69
N ALA A 119 7.29 12.74 -4.75
CA ALA A 119 6.40 11.61 -4.47
C ALA A 119 5.10 12.05 -3.79
N ASP A 120 5.14 13.09 -2.96
CA ASP A 120 3.96 13.57 -2.23
C ASP A 120 3.02 14.31 -3.19
N LYS A 121 3.57 15.17 -4.07
CA LYS A 121 2.78 15.82 -5.13
C LYS A 121 2.17 14.81 -6.11
N ARG A 122 2.89 13.74 -6.44
CA ARG A 122 2.30 12.65 -7.24
C ARG A 122 1.15 11.98 -6.51
N ALA A 123 1.31 11.70 -5.22
CA ALA A 123 0.28 11.05 -4.43
C ALA A 123 -0.98 11.92 -4.33
N ASP A 124 -0.83 13.21 -4.10
CA ASP A 124 -1.90 14.21 -4.12
C ASP A 124 -2.60 14.26 -5.50
N LEU A 125 -1.84 14.31 -6.60
CA LEU A 125 -2.40 14.27 -7.97
C LEU A 125 -3.20 12.98 -8.23
N LEU A 126 -2.68 11.83 -7.79
CA LEU A 126 -3.35 10.54 -7.94
C LEU A 126 -4.65 10.48 -7.13
N ALA A 127 -4.67 11.07 -5.93
CA ALA A 127 -5.88 11.24 -5.14
C ALA A 127 -6.91 12.10 -5.89
N PHE A 128 -6.49 13.23 -6.47
CA PHE A 128 -7.36 14.07 -7.30
C PHE A 128 -7.92 13.33 -8.53
N LEU A 129 -7.09 12.62 -9.29
CA LEU A 129 -7.56 11.86 -10.47
C LEU A 129 -8.54 10.73 -10.10
N ARG A 130 -8.48 10.25 -8.85
CA ARG A 130 -9.37 9.20 -8.34
C ARG A 130 -10.81 9.69 -8.27
N ASP A 131 -11.03 10.96 -7.94
CA ASP A 131 -12.37 11.56 -7.84
C ASP A 131 -13.12 11.58 -9.18
N PHE A 132 -12.39 11.48 -10.30
CA PHE A 132 -12.95 11.44 -11.65
C PHE A 132 -12.93 10.04 -12.27
N SER A 133 -12.67 9.00 -11.48
CA SER A 133 -12.76 7.60 -11.91
C SER A 133 -13.93 6.89 -11.22
N ASP A 134 -14.62 6.01 -11.95
CA ASP A 134 -15.78 5.28 -11.39
C ASP A 134 -15.40 4.57 -10.09
N ARG A 135 -16.26 4.73 -9.06
CA ARG A 135 -16.02 4.44 -7.65
C ARG A 135 -15.41 3.05 -7.42
N PRO A 136 -14.10 2.97 -7.24
CA PRO A 136 -13.38 1.77 -6.86
C PRO A 136 -13.39 1.57 -5.33
N ARG A 137 -14.09 2.44 -4.58
CA ARG A 137 -14.25 2.33 -3.13
C ARG A 137 -15.17 1.15 -2.74
N ASP A 138 -16.01 0.64 -3.66
CA ASP A 138 -17.12 -0.27 -3.32
C ASP A 138 -17.21 -1.58 -4.14
N ILE A 139 -16.18 -1.94 -4.92
CA ILE A 139 -16.11 -3.25 -5.60
C ILE A 139 -14.88 -4.04 -5.13
N PRO A 140 -15.03 -5.28 -4.62
CA PRO A 140 -13.91 -6.11 -4.13
C PRO A 140 -12.80 -6.34 -5.16
N GLU A 141 -13.13 -6.23 -6.46
CA GLU A 141 -12.21 -6.43 -7.58
C GLU A 141 -11.51 -5.15 -8.06
N ALA A 142 -11.86 -3.97 -7.54
CA ALA A 142 -11.12 -2.74 -7.87
C ALA A 142 -9.74 -2.74 -7.21
N ALA A 143 -8.73 -2.30 -7.98
CA ALA A 143 -7.40 -2.04 -7.43
C ALA A 143 -7.51 -1.08 -6.22
N PRO A 144 -6.79 -1.35 -5.11
CA PRO A 144 -6.92 -0.61 -3.85
C PRO A 144 -6.86 0.91 -4.04
N THR A 145 -7.76 1.64 -3.39
CA THR A 145 -7.74 3.12 -3.27
C THR A 145 -6.80 3.61 -2.18
N ALA A 146 -6.00 2.72 -1.58
CA ALA A 146 -5.09 3.01 -0.49
C ALA A 146 -3.76 2.34 -0.81
N ARG A 147 -2.65 2.97 -0.43
CA ARG A 147 -1.36 2.27 -0.43
C ARG A 147 -1.47 1.18 0.62
N ARG A 148 -1.25 -0.07 0.23
CA ARG A 148 -1.08 -1.17 1.19
C ARG A 148 0.27 -0.94 1.88
N ASP A 149 0.24 -0.33 3.05
CA ASP A 149 1.40 -0.06 3.90
C ASP A 149 1.59 -1.14 4.98
N VAL A 150 0.56 -1.97 5.19
CA VAL A 150 0.57 -3.15 6.05
C VAL A 150 0.59 -4.42 5.18
N PRO A 151 1.52 -5.35 5.41
CA PRO A 151 1.57 -6.61 4.69
C PRO A 151 0.43 -7.53 5.12
N GLU A 152 -0.13 -8.26 4.16
CA GLU A 152 -1.03 -9.37 4.46
C GLU A 152 -0.17 -10.58 4.85
N LEU A 153 -0.30 -11.03 6.10
CA LEU A 153 0.49 -12.12 6.67
C LEU A 153 -0.44 -13.24 7.11
N ALA A 154 0.04 -14.48 6.93
CA ALA A 154 -0.65 -15.65 7.44
C ALA A 154 -0.71 -15.58 8.98
N PRO A 155 -1.82 -15.97 9.63
CA PRO A 155 -1.94 -15.94 11.09
C PRO A 155 -0.82 -16.69 11.81
N GLU A 156 -0.25 -17.71 11.18
CA GLU A 156 0.85 -18.50 11.70
C GLU A 156 2.13 -17.68 11.85
N ILE A 157 2.41 -16.75 10.92
CA ILE A 157 3.60 -15.87 10.95
C ILE A 157 3.50 -14.92 12.15
N LEU A 158 2.34 -14.31 12.36
CA LEU A 158 2.09 -13.41 13.50
C LEU A 158 2.07 -14.16 14.84
N ALA A 159 1.81 -15.47 14.84
CA ALA A 159 1.78 -16.30 16.03
C ALA A 159 3.15 -16.90 16.39
N LEU A 160 4.18 -16.74 15.55
CA LEU A 160 5.54 -17.21 15.85
C LEU A 160 6.06 -16.55 17.11
N LYS A 161 6.52 -17.38 18.06
CA LYS A 161 7.22 -16.91 19.26
C LYS A 161 8.71 -16.90 18.97
N GLY A 162 9.30 -15.71 18.94
CA GLY A 162 10.73 -15.54 18.78
C GLY A 162 11.53 -16.00 20.00
N ASP A 163 12.74 -16.49 19.76
CA ASP A 163 13.75 -16.70 20.79
C ASP A 163 14.55 -15.40 20.99
N PRO A 164 14.43 -14.71 22.14
CA PRO A 164 15.11 -13.44 22.38
C PRO A 164 16.63 -13.57 22.47
N GLU A 165 17.18 -14.72 22.88
CA GLU A 165 18.64 -14.94 22.91
C GLU A 165 19.19 -15.03 21.47
N PHE A 166 18.45 -15.71 20.60
CA PHE A 166 18.79 -15.73 19.17
C PHE A 166 18.58 -14.36 18.52
N GLY A 167 17.54 -13.63 18.93
CA GLY A 167 17.30 -12.26 18.51
C GLY A 167 18.45 -11.31 18.87
N GLU A 168 18.98 -11.42 20.09
CA GLU A 168 20.14 -10.65 20.55
C GLU A 168 21.37 -10.90 19.66
N TYR A 169 21.63 -12.17 19.33
CA TYR A 169 22.73 -12.53 18.43
C TYR A 169 22.60 -11.86 17.04
N LEU A 170 21.40 -11.86 16.46
CA LEU A 170 21.12 -11.25 15.17
C LEU A 170 21.13 -9.71 15.23
N ALA A 171 20.75 -9.13 16.37
CA ALA A 171 20.57 -7.71 16.54
C ALA A 171 21.86 -6.90 16.40
N ALA A 172 23.03 -7.52 16.56
CA ALA A 172 24.33 -6.87 16.40
C ALA A 172 24.47 -6.14 15.05
N GLU A 173 23.93 -6.71 13.96
CA GLU A 173 23.96 -6.08 12.65
C GLU A 173 22.98 -4.90 12.54
N CYS A 174 21.82 -5.03 13.19
CA CYS A 174 20.81 -3.96 13.27
C CYS A 174 21.35 -2.77 14.06
N GLN A 175 22.09 -3.04 15.15
CA GLN A 175 22.64 -2.04 16.07
C GLN A 175 23.77 -1.19 15.48
N THR A 176 24.34 -1.60 14.34
CA THR A 176 25.27 -0.76 13.57
C THR A 176 24.63 0.52 13.05
N CYS A 177 23.29 0.54 12.94
CA CYS A 177 22.49 1.66 12.48
C CYS A 177 21.44 2.07 13.52
N HIS A 178 20.71 1.11 14.08
CA HIS A 178 19.64 1.34 15.05
C HIS A 178 20.20 1.29 16.48
N ARG A 179 20.45 2.44 17.08
CA ARG A 179 21.15 2.53 18.36
C ARG A 179 20.36 1.83 19.48
N ALA A 180 21.05 1.01 20.27
CA ALA A 180 20.46 0.23 21.37
C ALA A 180 19.98 1.10 22.54
N ASP A 181 20.50 2.32 22.66
CA ASP A 181 20.08 3.32 23.65
C ASP A 181 18.74 4.00 23.29
N GLY A 182 18.09 3.58 22.19
CA GLY A 182 16.79 4.08 21.77
C GLY A 182 16.81 5.48 21.17
N THR A 183 17.99 6.05 20.92
CA THR A 183 18.11 7.37 20.31
C THR A 183 17.80 7.32 18.81
N ASP A 184 17.16 8.36 18.28
CA ASP A 184 16.48 8.37 16.98
C ASP A 184 16.96 9.47 16.02
N GLU A 185 18.19 9.98 16.23
CA GLU A 185 18.79 11.01 15.38
C GLU A 185 19.18 10.45 14.00
N GLY A 186 18.30 10.67 13.02
CA GLY A 186 18.52 10.29 11.62
C GLY A 186 18.19 8.83 11.28
N ILE A 187 18.46 7.89 12.20
CA ILE A 187 18.04 6.48 12.09
C ILE A 187 17.04 6.20 13.21
N PRO A 188 15.82 5.70 12.89
CA PRO A 188 14.78 5.56 13.89
C PRO A 188 15.11 4.47 14.92
N SER A 189 14.71 4.71 16.16
CA SER A 189 14.75 3.69 17.20
C SER A 189 13.79 2.55 16.88
N ILE A 190 14.25 1.33 17.16
CA ILE A 190 13.47 0.08 17.10
C ILE A 190 13.42 -0.62 18.46
N THR A 191 13.95 0.01 19.51
CA THR A 191 13.92 -0.52 20.87
C THR A 191 12.53 -0.35 21.46
N HIS A 192 12.12 -1.31 22.28
CA HIS A 192 10.82 -1.36 22.95
C HIS A 192 9.62 -1.30 21.98
N TRP A 193 9.81 -1.70 20.73
CA TRP A 193 8.71 -1.85 19.79
C TRP A 193 7.89 -3.09 20.15
N PRO A 194 6.54 -3.01 20.10
CA PRO A 194 5.72 -4.22 20.19
C PRO A 194 6.14 -5.23 19.13
N ALA A 195 6.30 -6.51 19.50
CA ALA A 195 6.82 -7.52 18.59
C ALA A 195 6.01 -7.61 17.28
N GLU A 196 4.68 -7.50 17.37
CA GLU A 196 3.77 -7.48 16.22
C GLU A 196 4.10 -6.34 15.24
N ASN A 197 4.40 -5.13 15.74
CA ASN A 197 4.74 -3.98 14.90
C ASN A 197 6.07 -4.18 14.18
N PHE A 198 7.06 -4.77 14.86
CA PHE A 198 8.35 -5.09 14.26
C PHE A 198 8.18 -6.12 13.13
N VAL A 199 7.46 -7.22 13.40
CA VAL A 199 7.15 -8.26 12.40
C VAL A 199 6.47 -7.63 11.18
N LEU A 200 5.40 -6.86 11.38
CA LEU A 200 4.69 -6.18 10.30
C LEU A 200 5.61 -5.25 9.50
N ALA A 201 6.47 -4.46 10.16
CA ALA A 201 7.39 -3.56 9.47
C ALA A 201 8.41 -4.31 8.61
N MET A 202 9.01 -5.38 9.13
CA MET A 202 9.99 -6.18 8.41
C MET A 202 9.36 -6.86 7.19
N HIS A 203 8.16 -7.41 7.32
CA HIS A 203 7.45 -7.95 6.16
C HIS A 203 7.03 -6.88 5.16
N ALA A 204 6.65 -5.68 5.62
CA ALA A 204 6.34 -4.56 4.72
C ALA A 204 7.56 -4.15 3.87
N TYR A 205 8.75 -4.13 4.47
CA TYR A 205 10.00 -3.90 3.72
C TYR A 205 10.32 -5.06 2.79
N ARG A 206 10.20 -6.31 3.24
CA ARG A 206 10.48 -7.49 2.41
C ARG A 206 9.58 -7.59 1.18
N GLN A 207 8.30 -7.25 1.36
CA GLN A 207 7.30 -7.19 0.28
C GLN A 207 7.36 -5.88 -0.53
N LYS A 208 8.30 -4.98 -0.20
CA LYS A 208 8.50 -3.67 -0.84
C LYS A 208 7.29 -2.73 -0.77
N LEU A 209 6.39 -2.98 0.19
CA LEU A 209 5.28 -2.08 0.51
C LEU A 209 5.79 -0.77 1.12
N ARG A 210 6.92 -0.83 1.85
CA ARG A 210 7.63 0.34 2.35
C ARG A 210 8.86 0.67 1.50
N PRO A 211 8.95 1.87 0.90
CA PRO A 211 10.07 2.26 0.05
C PRO A 211 11.29 2.67 0.88
N HIS A 212 12.24 1.75 1.10
CA HIS A 212 13.52 2.07 1.72
C HIS A 212 14.60 1.05 1.30
N PRO A 213 15.51 1.36 0.35
CA PRO A 213 16.41 0.38 -0.25
C PRO A 213 17.25 -0.43 0.74
N VAL A 214 17.76 0.22 1.79
CA VAL A 214 18.55 -0.46 2.84
C VAL A 214 17.68 -1.46 3.61
N MET A 215 16.57 -1.03 4.20
CA MET A 215 15.68 -1.94 4.95
C MET A 215 15.02 -3.01 4.09
N GLN A 216 14.80 -2.77 2.79
CA GLN A 216 14.35 -3.82 1.87
C GLN A 216 15.42 -4.90 1.66
N MET A 217 16.70 -4.53 1.59
CA MET A 217 17.82 -5.46 1.54
C MET A 217 17.97 -6.21 2.88
N MET A 218 17.88 -5.50 4.00
CA MET A 218 17.97 -6.08 5.35
C MET A 218 16.83 -7.06 5.65
N ALA A 219 15.59 -6.71 5.31
CA ALA A 219 14.44 -7.58 5.50
C ALA A 219 14.41 -8.74 4.49
N GLY A 220 14.97 -8.55 3.29
CA GLY A 220 15.02 -9.55 2.22
C GLY A 220 15.88 -10.78 2.53
N ARG A 221 16.82 -10.67 3.47
CA ARG A 221 17.73 -11.75 3.87
C ARG A 221 17.28 -12.53 5.11
N LEU A 222 16.21 -12.10 5.78
CA LEU A 222 15.73 -12.71 7.03
C LEU A 222 14.59 -13.71 6.76
N THR A 223 14.66 -14.83 7.45
CA THR A 223 13.62 -15.85 7.58
C THR A 223 12.49 -15.38 8.53
N GLU A 224 11.37 -16.11 8.56
CA GLU A 224 10.27 -15.80 9.48
C GLU A 224 10.71 -15.92 10.95
N GLU A 225 11.49 -16.97 11.25
CA GLU A 225 12.01 -17.26 12.58
C GLU A 225 12.99 -16.19 13.06
N GLU A 226 13.87 -15.71 12.16
CA GLU A 226 14.80 -14.62 12.46
C GLU A 226 14.07 -13.29 12.71
N ILE A 227 13.02 -12.98 11.92
CA ILE A 227 12.19 -11.79 12.16
C ILE A 227 11.49 -11.88 13.51
N ALA A 228 10.92 -13.05 13.85
CA ALA A 228 10.27 -13.27 15.14
C ALA A 228 11.26 -13.16 16.32
N ALA A 229 12.46 -13.72 16.19
CA ALA A 229 13.52 -13.65 17.19
C ALA A 229 13.98 -12.19 17.44
N LEU A 230 14.25 -11.44 16.38
CA LEU A 230 14.59 -10.01 16.46
C LEU A 230 13.46 -9.20 17.11
N ALA A 231 12.21 -9.48 16.75
CA ALA A 231 11.04 -8.82 17.34
C ALA A 231 10.95 -9.07 18.85
N ALA A 232 11.13 -10.32 19.29
CA ALA A 232 11.13 -10.69 20.71
C ALA A 232 12.27 -10.00 21.48
N TYR A 233 13.46 -9.91 20.90
CA TYR A 233 14.59 -9.21 21.52
C TYR A 233 14.35 -7.71 21.65
N PHE A 234 14.01 -7.03 20.55
CA PHE A 234 13.86 -5.58 20.56
C PHE A 234 12.66 -5.10 21.39
N GLU A 235 11.63 -5.92 21.58
CA GLU A 235 10.52 -5.62 22.49
C GLU A 235 10.97 -5.56 23.96
N THR A 236 12.00 -6.33 24.34
CA THR A 236 12.42 -6.52 25.74
C THR A 236 13.86 -6.09 26.02
N ILE A 237 14.52 -5.43 25.06
CA ILE A 237 15.92 -5.00 25.20
C ILE A 237 16.08 -4.10 26.43
N ALA A 238 17.17 -4.25 27.18
CA ALA A 238 17.44 -3.39 28.33
C ALA A 238 17.84 -1.97 27.88
N ASP A 239 17.51 -0.98 28.70
CA ASP A 239 17.94 0.43 28.53
C ASP A 239 19.45 0.63 28.70
#